data_AF-A0AAV5JBQ9-F1
#
_entry.id   AF-A0AAV5JBQ9-F1
#
_cell.length_a   1.000
_cell.length_b   1.000
_cell.length_c   1.000
_cell.angle_alpha   90.00
_cell.angle_beta   90.00
_cell.angle_gamma   90.00
#
_symmetry.space_group_name_H-M   'P 1'
#
loop_
_entity.id
_entity.type
_entity.pdbx_description
1 polymer ?
#
loop_
_entity_poly.entity_id
_entity_poly.type
_entity_poly.pdbx_seq_one_letter_code
_entity_poly.pdbx_strand_id
1 'polypeptide(L)'
;MLSVESSALPENAASVAIAATVVGAAATLLVRRTKASNTTEIPSKPCEDCGGSGICPDCKGEGFVLKKLSEGSAERARLTAKNMATRYTAGLPKKWSYCTKCSSTRSCITCGGRGKLNY
;
A
#
# COMPACT_ATOMS: atom_id res chain seq x y z
N MET A 1 12.16 6.17 -62.79
CA MET A 1 13.52 5.94 -63.32
C MET A 1 14.46 6.94 -62.68
N LEU A 2 15.65 6.46 -62.29
CA LEU A 2 16.86 7.10 -61.73
C LEU A 2 17.09 8.57 -62.13
N SER A 3 17.87 9.43 -61.45
CA SER A 3 18.62 9.48 -60.18
C SER A 3 19.30 10.88 -60.18
N VAL A 4 19.84 11.31 -59.03
CA VAL A 4 21.20 11.90 -58.84
C VAL A 4 21.20 12.94 -57.72
N GLU A 5 22.02 12.64 -56.71
CA GLU A 5 22.46 13.47 -55.59
C GLU A 5 23.06 14.81 -55.99
N SER A 6 22.99 15.81 -55.10
CA SER A 6 24.20 16.54 -54.68
C SER A 6 23.96 17.32 -53.39
N SER A 7 24.77 17.00 -52.40
CA SER A 7 25.36 17.83 -51.33
C SER A 7 24.92 19.30 -51.22
N ALA A 8 24.41 19.71 -50.05
CA ALA A 8 24.97 20.81 -49.24
C ALA A 8 24.05 21.13 -48.06
N LEU A 9 24.59 20.95 -46.84
CA LEU A 9 24.18 21.71 -45.66
C LEU A 9 24.29 23.21 -45.97
N PRO A 10 23.36 24.04 -45.50
CA PRO A 10 23.71 25.34 -44.98
C PRO A 10 23.35 25.39 -43.50
N GLU A 11 24.41 25.53 -42.69
CA GLU A 11 24.49 26.54 -41.64
C GLU A 11 23.18 26.87 -40.94
N ASN A 12 22.94 26.25 -39.77
CA ASN A 12 22.21 26.82 -38.62
C ASN A 12 22.01 25.73 -37.54
N ALA A 13 23.10 25.29 -36.91
CA ALA A 13 23.04 24.30 -35.82
C ALA A 13 23.73 24.79 -34.53
N ALA A 14 23.84 26.10 -34.33
CA ALA A 14 24.53 26.69 -33.17
C ALA A 14 23.61 27.04 -31.97
N SER A 15 22.35 26.58 -31.94
CA SER A 15 21.40 26.98 -30.89
C SER A 15 20.62 25.84 -30.23
N VAL A 16 21.20 24.63 -30.12
CA VAL A 16 20.62 23.54 -29.31
C VAL A 16 21.70 22.89 -28.44
N ALA A 17 22.35 23.68 -27.58
CA ALA A 17 23.39 23.13 -26.68
C ALA A 17 23.20 23.49 -25.20
N ILE A 18 22.17 24.27 -24.82
CA ILE A 18 22.03 24.76 -23.44
C ILE A 18 20.62 24.52 -22.91
N ALA A 19 20.17 23.26 -22.87
CA ALA A 19 18.99 22.86 -22.10
C ALA A 19 18.95 21.37 -21.73
N ALA A 20 19.83 20.52 -22.28
CA ALA A 20 19.76 19.07 -22.09
C ALA A 20 20.58 18.52 -20.90
N THR A 21 21.43 19.33 -20.25
CA THR A 21 22.43 18.82 -19.30
C THR A 21 21.98 18.75 -17.84
N VAL A 22 20.85 19.35 -17.45
CA VAL A 22 20.42 19.38 -16.03
C VAL A 22 19.43 18.26 -15.66
N VAL A 23 18.74 17.65 -16.64
CA VAL A 23 17.78 16.56 -16.38
C VAL A 23 18.46 15.17 -16.32
N GLY A 24 19.66 15.01 -16.88
CA GLY A 24 20.40 13.74 -16.90
C GLY A 24 21.09 13.36 -15.58
N ALA A 25 21.54 14.35 -14.80
CA ALA A 25 22.25 14.09 -13.53
C ALA A 25 21.31 13.55 -12.45
N ALA A 26 20.08 14.08 -12.35
CA ALA A 26 19.09 13.60 -11.38
C ALA A 26 18.65 12.15 -11.69
N ALA A 27 18.43 11.82 -12.97
CA ALA A 27 18.05 10.47 -13.39
C ALA A 27 19.16 9.44 -13.12
N THR A 28 20.43 9.77 -13.41
CA THR A 28 21.56 8.87 -13.16
C THR A 28 21.87 8.69 -11.66
N LEU A 29 21.68 9.72 -10.83
CA LEU A 29 21.75 9.58 -9.37
C LEU A 29 20.63 8.71 -8.80
N LEU A 30 19.41 8.81 -9.33
CA LEU A 30 18.29 7.94 -8.95
C LEU A 30 18.54 6.49 -9.37
N VAL A 31 19.01 6.25 -10.60
CA VAL A 31 19.35 4.91 -11.11
C VAL A 31 20.56 4.29 -10.37
N ARG A 32 21.56 5.09 -9.96
CA ARG A 32 22.65 4.62 -9.10
C ARG A 32 22.17 4.31 -7.67
N ARG A 33 21.23 5.09 -7.12
CA ARG A 33 20.64 4.81 -5.80
C ARG A 33 19.82 3.52 -5.79
N THR A 34 19.04 3.24 -6.84
CA THR A 34 18.28 1.98 -6.93
C THR A 34 19.18 0.76 -7.08
N LYS A 35 20.28 0.86 -7.85
CA LYS A 35 21.29 -0.22 -7.96
C LYS A 35 22.11 -0.43 -6.68
N ALA A 36 22.42 0.62 -5.93
CA ALA A 36 23.11 0.50 -4.63
C ALA A 36 22.16 0.03 -3.51
N SER A 37 20.84 0.21 -3.70
CA SER A 37 19.79 -0.46 -2.93
C SER A 37 19.47 -1.85 -3.48
N ASN A 38 20.46 -2.56 -4.01
CA ASN A 38 20.47 -4.01 -3.90
C ASN A 38 20.72 -4.31 -2.42
N THR A 39 19.67 -4.11 -1.61
CA THR A 39 19.55 -4.68 -0.30
C THR A 39 19.97 -6.12 -0.46
N THR A 40 21.12 -6.49 0.11
CA THR A 40 21.44 -7.89 0.37
C THR A 40 20.14 -8.49 0.87
N GLU A 41 19.48 -9.32 0.06
CA GLU A 41 18.20 -9.90 0.43
C GLU A 41 18.52 -10.86 1.56
N ILE A 42 18.59 -10.34 2.78
CA ILE A 42 18.67 -11.11 4.00
C ILE A 42 17.47 -12.05 3.88
N PRO A 43 17.68 -13.38 3.85
CA PRO A 43 16.60 -14.33 3.73
C PRO A 43 15.60 -14.02 4.84
N SER A 44 14.46 -13.45 4.44
CA SER A 44 13.46 -12.94 5.37
C SER A 44 12.21 -13.76 5.14
N LYS A 45 11.82 -14.49 6.19
CA LYS A 45 10.60 -15.29 6.16
C LYS A 45 9.40 -14.38 6.40
N PRO A 46 8.28 -14.59 5.70
CA PRO A 46 7.05 -13.88 6.03
C PRO A 46 6.66 -14.17 7.47
N CYS A 47 6.07 -13.18 8.14
CA CYS A 47 5.53 -13.39 9.48
C CYS A 47 4.21 -14.15 9.35
N GLU A 48 4.21 -15.41 9.79
CA GLU A 48 3.05 -16.31 9.73
C GLU A 48 1.84 -15.75 10.50
N ASP A 49 2.06 -15.15 11.67
CA ASP A 49 0.99 -14.59 12.52
C ASP A 49 0.14 -13.53 11.82
N CYS A 50 0.70 -12.81 10.84
CA CYS A 50 -0.02 -11.81 10.06
C CYS A 50 -0.03 -12.10 8.56
N GLY A 51 0.38 -13.31 8.14
CA GLY A 51 0.47 -13.71 6.74
C GLY A 51 1.30 -12.76 5.88
N GLY A 52 2.34 -12.15 6.45
CA GLY A 52 3.18 -11.18 5.73
C GLY A 52 2.67 -9.73 5.70
N SER A 53 1.46 -9.45 6.18
CA SER A 53 0.84 -8.11 6.08
C SER A 53 1.46 -7.05 6.98
N GLY A 54 2.03 -7.46 8.12
CA GLY A 54 2.44 -6.55 9.19
C GLY A 54 1.27 -5.94 9.99
N ILE A 55 0.02 -6.24 9.63
CA ILE A 55 -1.17 -5.69 10.27
C ILE A 55 -1.67 -6.66 11.36
N CYS A 56 -2.25 -6.15 12.44
CA CYS A 56 -2.87 -7.01 13.44
C CYS A 56 -4.03 -7.80 12.81
N PRO A 57 -4.02 -9.15 12.84
CA PRO A 57 -5.03 -9.96 12.15
C PRO A 57 -6.44 -9.83 12.77
N ASP A 58 -6.52 -9.52 14.07
CA ASP A 58 -7.78 -9.48 14.79
C ASP A 58 -8.56 -8.19 14.52
N CYS A 59 -7.90 -7.04 14.60
CA CYS A 59 -8.54 -5.74 14.33
C CYS A 59 -8.32 -5.25 12.90
N LYS A 60 -7.54 -5.96 12.09
CA LYS A 60 -7.28 -5.64 10.67
C LYS A 60 -6.81 -4.20 10.45
N GLY A 61 -6.02 -3.67 11.39
CA GLY A 61 -5.49 -2.30 11.32
C GLY A 61 -6.37 -1.21 11.93
N GLU A 62 -7.59 -1.50 12.36
CA GLU A 62 -8.50 -0.51 12.96
C GLU A 62 -8.09 -0.13 14.39
N GLY A 63 -7.49 -1.07 15.13
CA GLY A 63 -7.11 -0.89 16.53
C GLY A 63 -8.26 -1.10 17.52
N PHE A 64 -9.46 -1.40 17.03
CA PHE A 64 -10.62 -1.81 17.80
C PHE A 64 -11.30 -3.02 17.15
N VAL A 65 -12.09 -3.74 17.95
CA VAL A 65 -12.91 -4.86 17.50
C VAL A 65 -14.37 -4.56 17.80
N LEU A 66 -15.22 -4.80 16.81
CA LEU A 66 -16.67 -4.64 16.96
C LEU A 66 -17.24 -5.80 17.78
N LYS A 67 -18.03 -5.49 18.81
CA LYS A 67 -18.74 -6.51 19.57
C LYS A 67 -19.93 -7.02 18.75
N LYS A 68 -19.68 -8.06 17.95
CA LYS A 68 -20.69 -8.65 17.07
C LYS A 68 -21.87 -9.16 17.89
N LEU A 69 -23.07 -8.81 17.42
CA LEU A 69 -24.30 -9.48 17.82
C LEU A 69 -24.25 -10.91 17.25
N SER A 70 -24.87 -11.87 17.94
CA SER A 70 -25.08 -13.20 17.33
C SER A 70 -25.97 -13.04 16.11
N GLU A 71 -25.78 -13.87 15.07
CA GLU A 71 -26.55 -13.78 13.82
C GLU A 71 -28.06 -13.73 14.07
N GLY A 72 -28.59 -14.58 14.96
CA GLY A 72 -30.01 -14.56 15.32
C GLY A 72 -30.47 -13.28 16.01
N SER A 73 -29.63 -12.66 16.84
CA SER A 73 -29.95 -11.37 17.47
C SER A 73 -29.85 -10.20 16.49
N ALA A 74 -28.87 -10.24 15.57
CA ALA A 74 -28.73 -9.27 14.51
C ALA A 74 -29.94 -9.33 13.59
N GLU A 75 -30.37 -10.52 13.15
CA GLU A 75 -31.52 -10.68 12.28
C GLU A 75 -32.83 -10.30 12.96
N ARG A 76 -33.02 -10.70 14.22
CA ARG A 76 -34.16 -10.25 15.02
C ARG A 76 -34.21 -8.72 15.07
N ALA A 77 -33.08 -8.05 15.31
CA ALA A 77 -33.02 -6.60 15.34
C ALA A 77 -33.41 -5.97 13.99
N ARG A 78 -32.98 -6.55 12.86
CA ARG A 78 -33.39 -6.12 11.51
C ARG A 78 -34.90 -6.28 11.31
N LEU A 79 -35.47 -7.43 11.67
CA LEU A 79 -36.91 -7.70 11.50
C LEU A 79 -37.79 -6.82 12.40
N THR A 80 -37.33 -6.48 13.61
CA THR A 80 -38.06 -5.62 14.55
C THR A 80 -37.88 -4.12 14.31
N ALA A 81 -37.11 -3.73 13.29
CA ALA A 81 -36.88 -2.33 12.98
C ALA A 81 -38.18 -1.63 12.54
N LYS A 82 -38.48 -0.47 13.15
CA LYS A 82 -39.74 0.25 12.93
C LYS A 82 -39.86 0.90 11.55
N ASN A 83 -38.74 1.16 10.89
CA ASN A 83 -38.71 1.80 9.58
C ASN A 83 -37.66 1.15 8.67
N MET A 84 -37.85 1.30 7.36
CA MET A 84 -36.92 0.74 6.37
C MET A 84 -35.50 1.31 6.48
N ALA A 85 -35.36 2.58 6.90
CA ALA A 85 -34.07 3.22 7.08
C ALA A 85 -33.19 2.53 8.13
N THR A 86 -33.78 2.05 9.23
CA THR A 86 -33.05 1.39 10.32
C THR A 86 -32.95 -0.12 10.17
N ARG A 87 -33.71 -0.73 9.24
CA ARG A 87 -33.72 -2.18 9.02
C ARG A 87 -32.34 -2.76 8.78
N TYR A 88 -31.51 -2.09 7.97
CA TYR A 88 -30.17 -2.57 7.63
C TYR A 88 -29.11 -2.25 8.69
N THR A 89 -29.35 -1.27 9.55
CA THR A 89 -28.40 -0.84 10.58
C THR A 89 -28.70 -1.42 11.97
N ALA A 90 -29.93 -1.90 12.21
CA ALA A 90 -30.35 -2.42 13.52
C ALA A 90 -29.54 -3.63 13.99
N GLY A 91 -29.10 -4.49 13.06
CA GLY A 91 -28.25 -5.65 13.36
C GLY A 91 -26.75 -5.36 13.40
N LEU A 92 -26.34 -4.09 13.21
CA LEU A 92 -24.91 -3.74 13.24
C LEU A 92 -24.38 -3.66 14.68
N PRO A 93 -23.11 -4.01 14.90
CA PRO A 93 -22.46 -3.82 16.18
C PRO A 93 -22.47 -2.33 16.59
N LYS A 94 -23.10 -2.01 17.72
CA LYS A 94 -23.15 -0.62 18.24
C LYS A 94 -22.02 -0.29 19.22
N LYS A 95 -21.31 -1.32 19.70
CA LYS A 95 -20.22 -1.18 20.66
C LYS A 95 -18.95 -1.73 20.05
N TRP A 96 -17.86 -1.04 20.32
CA TRP A 96 -16.51 -1.45 20.00
C TRP A 96 -15.70 -1.52 21.29
N SER A 97 -14.64 -2.31 21.28
CA SER A 97 -13.61 -2.33 22.31
C SER A 97 -12.24 -2.20 21.67
N TYR A 98 -11.29 -1.62 22.39
CA TYR A 98 -9.90 -1.61 21.95
C TYR A 98 -9.39 -3.04 21.68
N CYS A 99 -8.57 -3.18 20.64
CA CYS A 99 -7.96 -4.46 20.32
C CYS A 99 -6.87 -4.77 21.35
N THR A 100 -7.13 -5.74 22.21
CA THR A 100 -6.18 -6.15 23.26
C THR A 100 -4.98 -6.90 22.68
N LYS A 101 -5.14 -7.63 21.56
CA LYS A 101 -4.05 -8.38 20.92
C LYS A 101 -2.88 -7.51 20.49
N CYS A 102 -3.16 -6.32 19.95
CA CYS A 102 -2.12 -5.36 19.56
C CYS A 102 -2.08 -4.12 20.46
N SER A 103 -2.80 -4.11 21.58
CA SER A 103 -2.97 -2.92 22.44
C SER A 103 -3.29 -1.65 21.63
N SER A 104 -4.14 -1.80 20.61
CA SER A 104 -4.52 -0.73 19.68
C SER A 104 -3.39 -0.10 18.86
N THR A 105 -2.19 -0.69 18.83
CA THR A 105 -1.08 -0.27 17.96
C THR A 105 -1.35 -0.53 16.46
N ARG A 106 -2.37 -1.35 16.14
CA ARG A 106 -2.83 -1.67 14.76
C ARG A 106 -1.87 -2.55 13.96
N SER A 107 -0.64 -2.73 14.43
CA SER A 107 0.37 -3.59 13.82
C SER A 107 0.42 -4.99 14.42
N CYS A 108 0.99 -5.93 13.67
CA CYS A 108 1.34 -7.25 14.18
C CYS A 108 2.49 -7.11 15.18
N ILE A 109 2.24 -7.50 16.43
CA ILE A 109 3.21 -7.45 17.53
C ILE A 109 4.42 -8.36 17.28
N THR A 110 4.22 -9.52 16.66
CA THR A 110 5.26 -10.53 16.44
C THR A 110 6.38 -10.03 15.53
N CYS A 111 6.05 -9.33 14.45
CA CYS A 111 7.04 -8.77 13.51
C CYS A 111 7.23 -7.25 13.67
N GLY A 112 6.64 -6.63 14.70
CA GLY A 112 6.67 -5.18 14.90
C GLY A 112 6.12 -4.38 13.70
N GLY A 113 5.13 -4.93 13.01
CA GLY A 113 4.51 -4.29 11.84
C GLY A 113 5.24 -4.48 10.50
N ARG A 114 6.38 -5.17 10.46
CA ARG A 114 7.18 -5.29 9.23
C ARG A 114 6.65 -6.32 8.23
N GLY A 115 5.81 -7.24 8.67
CA GLY A 115 5.35 -8.37 7.85
C GLY A 115 6.41 -9.45 7.60
N LYS A 116 7.67 -9.22 7.97
CA LYS A 116 8.77 -10.17 7.81
C LYS A 116 9.58 -10.30 9.09
N LEU A 117 10.15 -11.48 9.29
CA LEU A 117 11.12 -11.77 10.33
C LEU A 117 12.47 -12.01 9.67
N ASN A 118 13.48 -11.25 10.10
CA ASN A 118 14.87 -11.52 9.73
C ASN A 118 15.39 -12.64 10.64
N TYR A 119 16.19 -13.54 10.09
CA TYR A 119 16.92 -14.53 10.86
C TYR A 119 18.17 -13.90 11.47
#